data_AF-A0AAX4H7Z5-F1
#
_entry.id   AF-A0AAX4H7Z5-F1
#
_cell.length_a   1.000
_cell.length_b   1.000
_cell.length_c   1.000
_cell.angle_alpha   90.00
_cell.angle_beta   90.00
_cell.angle_gamma   90.00
#
_symmetry.space_group_name_H-M   'P 1'
#
loop_
_entity.id
_entity.type
_entity.pdbx_description
1 polymer ?
#
loop_
_entity_poly.entity_id
_entity_poly.type
_entity_poly.pdbx_seq_one_letter_code
_entity_poly.pdbx_strand_id
1 'polypeptide(L)'
;MSVEQICQDLINKNNTEEALNELGTHLREEALRSSSSVRSTIPQVLLLVEDYPMEVLRVLINYTADNDENRFFLLSDDTAVSTFWALVLEMTLVSERISDLASRLTILISQFVRAGEESKSKFIQGIDEKGIIEWIWTFYATSVSKDIDSIEVPIEVLSDYASEFPQSISKQQIILVLQGLRNLLDLDYDEDLEDALYCHTTFLYNITKVEDTTLEIPTDEIIDCIPKIPSDYKNCINSKRNLFAACGGVFSFISYDNFNNIGSSVSTILKSTDGYAVAASAISLGNCVHDIDSKIRLIAEVDAVSSIETVATTLLHCNFGDVVQLQAFHFFNNCMTEQLAKSILIPDNEAVLFRNTKIIVDNYQYYKEVGAIYLKFLSKLVKNGMSNGVEIASFNSSWSYLNNLEEYCEVQMLILQSLCTSQVNNDEIRDTMRHSIKVLLDLKQTGVDANELLTKLKTIAILLENASTKLALLFPDSDYQTQFLDPITQFFTQVSRILLESASTSDPRAQLAQAAVANNSKFVAAMVLRKITSNQSPYRAEMETLHEVCRNVLSTPPHH
;
A
#
# COMPACT_ATOMS: atom_id res chain seq x y z
N MET A 1 -20.66 -13.65 -50.64
CA MET A 1 -22.14 -13.76 -50.71
C MET A 1 -22.75 -12.55 -49.97
N SER A 2 -24.02 -12.16 -50.13
CA SER A 2 -24.56 -11.09 -49.25
C SER A 2 -24.84 -11.65 -47.85
N VAL A 3 -24.74 -10.83 -46.80
CA VAL A 3 -24.95 -11.29 -45.40
C VAL A 3 -26.35 -11.83 -45.21
N GLU A 4 -27.37 -11.22 -45.84
CA GLU A 4 -28.75 -11.70 -45.79
C GLU A 4 -28.91 -13.09 -46.42
N GLN A 5 -28.22 -13.34 -47.54
CA GLN A 5 -28.24 -14.64 -48.21
C GLN A 5 -27.54 -15.70 -47.36
N ILE A 6 -26.39 -15.37 -46.76
CA ILE A 6 -25.67 -16.25 -45.84
C ILE A 6 -26.56 -16.62 -44.65
N CYS A 7 -27.22 -15.63 -44.03
CA CYS A 7 -28.14 -15.84 -42.92
C CYS A 7 -29.31 -16.75 -43.31
N GLN A 8 -29.89 -16.54 -44.50
CA GLN A 8 -31.00 -17.34 -44.99
C GLN A 8 -30.59 -18.79 -45.29
N ASP A 9 -29.37 -18.99 -45.79
CA ASP A 9 -28.80 -20.32 -46.06
C ASP A 9 -28.57 -21.09 -44.74
N LEU A 10 -28.11 -20.42 -43.68
CA LEU A 10 -28.00 -21.01 -42.35
C LEU A 10 -29.36 -21.40 -41.76
N ILE A 11 -30.37 -20.53 -41.87
CA ILE A 11 -31.73 -20.82 -41.39
C ILE A 11 -32.34 -22.01 -42.12
N ASN A 12 -32.14 -22.09 -43.44
CA ASN A 12 -32.67 -23.16 -44.29
C ASN A 12 -31.80 -24.43 -44.28
N LYS A 13 -30.65 -24.42 -43.61
CA LYS A 13 -29.64 -25.49 -43.60
C LYS A 13 -29.13 -25.84 -45.01
N ASN A 14 -28.95 -24.84 -45.87
CA ASN A 14 -28.32 -24.97 -47.18
C ASN A 14 -26.84 -24.57 -47.09
N ASN A 15 -25.93 -25.36 -47.68
CA ASN A 15 -24.49 -25.08 -47.72
C ASN A 15 -23.91 -24.60 -46.37
N THR A 16 -24.31 -25.26 -45.28
CA THR A 16 -24.11 -24.78 -43.90
C THR A 16 -22.66 -24.47 -43.56
N GLU A 17 -21.71 -25.33 -43.92
CA GLU A 17 -20.28 -25.13 -43.64
C GLU A 17 -19.74 -23.87 -44.33
N GLU A 18 -20.03 -23.69 -45.63
CA GLU A 18 -19.62 -22.50 -46.40
C GLU A 18 -20.27 -21.23 -45.84
N ALA A 19 -21.55 -21.31 -45.48
CA ALA A 19 -22.30 -20.18 -44.92
C ALA A 19 -21.77 -19.78 -43.53
N LEU A 20 -21.43 -20.74 -42.65
CA LEU A 20 -20.78 -20.45 -41.36
C LEU A 20 -19.40 -19.84 -41.57
N ASN A 21 -18.66 -20.33 -42.57
CA ASN A 21 -17.35 -19.81 -42.90
C ASN A 21 -17.44 -18.33 -43.33
N GLU A 22 -18.28 -18.04 -44.31
CA GLU A 22 -18.51 -16.68 -44.81
C GLU A 22 -19.04 -15.74 -43.70
N LEU A 23 -20.02 -16.20 -42.90
CA LEU A 23 -20.55 -15.40 -41.78
C LEU A 23 -19.45 -15.04 -40.78
N GLY A 24 -18.62 -16.02 -40.38
CA GLY A 24 -17.51 -15.78 -39.46
C GLY A 24 -16.51 -14.74 -40.01
N THR A 25 -16.31 -14.69 -41.33
CA THR A 25 -15.45 -13.68 -41.96
C THR A 25 -16.09 -12.30 -41.93
N HIS A 26 -17.38 -12.19 -42.27
CA HIS A 26 -18.12 -10.94 -42.27
C HIS A 26 -18.26 -10.32 -40.88
N LEU A 27 -18.41 -11.12 -39.82
CA LEU A 27 -18.53 -10.63 -38.44
C LEU A 27 -17.27 -9.95 -37.90
N ARG A 28 -16.16 -9.96 -38.64
CA ARG A 28 -15.02 -9.09 -38.33
C ARG A 28 -15.39 -7.61 -38.46
N GLU A 29 -16.38 -7.25 -39.25
CA GLU A 29 -16.89 -5.88 -39.39
C GLU A 29 -17.91 -5.55 -38.29
N GLU A 30 -17.60 -4.54 -37.47
CA GLU A 30 -18.42 -4.14 -36.31
C GLU A 30 -19.89 -3.84 -36.67
N ALA A 31 -20.13 -3.15 -37.79
CA ALA A 31 -21.47 -2.79 -38.25
C ALA A 31 -22.36 -4.02 -38.50
N LEU A 32 -21.78 -5.16 -38.88
CA LEU A 32 -22.52 -6.38 -39.18
C LEU A 32 -22.90 -7.14 -37.92
N ARG A 33 -22.12 -7.03 -36.83
CA ARG A 33 -22.38 -7.69 -35.53
C ARG A 33 -23.70 -7.24 -34.91
N SER A 34 -24.10 -6.00 -35.18
CA SER A 34 -25.34 -5.39 -34.65
C SER A 34 -26.51 -5.44 -35.66
N SER A 35 -26.32 -6.04 -36.84
CA SER A 35 -27.38 -6.12 -37.84
C SER A 35 -28.52 -7.05 -37.39
N SER A 36 -29.76 -6.67 -37.70
CA SER A 36 -30.95 -7.46 -37.34
C SER A 36 -30.91 -8.87 -37.96
N SER A 37 -30.44 -8.98 -39.20
CA SER A 37 -30.30 -10.24 -39.95
C SER A 37 -29.36 -11.23 -39.26
N VAL A 38 -28.23 -10.75 -38.74
CA VAL A 38 -27.29 -11.58 -37.98
C VAL A 38 -27.92 -12.01 -36.67
N ARG A 39 -28.45 -11.05 -35.88
CA ARG A 39 -29.05 -11.34 -34.57
C ARG A 39 -30.15 -12.38 -34.63
N SER A 40 -31.01 -12.32 -35.64
CA SER A 40 -32.09 -13.31 -35.84
C SER A 40 -31.60 -14.70 -36.25
N THR A 41 -30.35 -14.81 -36.71
CA THR A 41 -29.77 -16.05 -37.23
C THR A 41 -28.93 -16.79 -36.19
N ILE A 42 -28.37 -16.07 -35.19
CA ILE A 42 -27.51 -16.68 -34.16
C ILE A 42 -28.18 -17.85 -33.43
N PRO A 43 -29.47 -17.83 -33.02
CA PRO A 43 -30.08 -19.00 -32.38
C PRO A 43 -29.97 -20.29 -33.22
N GLN A 44 -30.04 -20.18 -34.54
CA GLN A 44 -29.91 -21.29 -35.47
C GLN A 44 -28.45 -21.72 -35.62
N VAL A 45 -27.51 -20.77 -35.60
CA VAL A 45 -26.07 -21.07 -35.56
C VAL A 45 -25.71 -21.88 -34.33
N LEU A 46 -26.26 -21.54 -33.16
CA LEU A 46 -26.01 -22.25 -31.91
C LEU A 46 -26.41 -23.73 -31.98
N LEU A 47 -27.49 -24.06 -32.69
CA LEU A 47 -27.96 -25.43 -32.88
C LEU A 47 -27.10 -26.27 -33.84
N LEU A 48 -26.11 -25.67 -34.51
CA LEU A 48 -25.20 -26.35 -35.43
C LEU A 48 -23.89 -26.78 -34.75
N VAL A 49 -23.74 -26.56 -33.44
CA VAL A 49 -22.49 -26.83 -32.72
C VAL A 49 -22.09 -28.31 -32.75
N GLU A 50 -23.04 -29.24 -32.77
CA GLU A 50 -22.74 -30.68 -32.85
C GLU A 50 -22.10 -31.05 -34.20
N ASP A 51 -22.57 -30.42 -35.28
CA ASP A 51 -22.14 -30.73 -36.64
C ASP A 51 -20.88 -29.95 -37.06
N TYR A 52 -20.79 -28.67 -36.66
CA TYR A 52 -19.74 -27.72 -37.08
C TYR A 52 -19.18 -26.91 -35.91
N PRO A 53 -18.61 -27.55 -34.87
CA PRO A 53 -18.27 -26.89 -33.61
C PRO A 53 -17.22 -25.76 -33.77
N MET A 54 -16.21 -25.97 -34.63
CA MET A 54 -15.14 -24.99 -34.84
C MET A 54 -15.63 -23.73 -35.54
N GLU A 55 -16.43 -23.89 -36.58
CA GLU A 55 -17.02 -22.80 -37.36
C GLU A 55 -18.04 -22.02 -36.54
N VAL A 56 -18.86 -22.71 -35.74
CA VAL A 56 -19.79 -22.08 -34.79
C VAL A 56 -19.02 -21.24 -33.78
N LEU A 57 -18.00 -21.77 -33.11
CA LEU A 57 -17.20 -20.98 -32.16
C LEU A 57 -16.52 -19.79 -32.83
N ARG A 58 -16.04 -19.94 -34.07
CA ARG A 58 -15.46 -18.82 -34.82
C ARG A 58 -16.48 -17.72 -35.10
N VAL A 59 -17.70 -18.07 -35.49
CA VAL A 59 -18.81 -17.13 -35.66
C VAL A 59 -19.08 -16.42 -34.34
N LEU A 60 -19.19 -17.16 -33.23
CA LEU A 60 -19.52 -16.59 -31.92
C LEU A 60 -18.43 -15.66 -31.37
N ILE A 61 -17.15 -16.01 -31.52
CA ILE A 61 -16.04 -15.14 -31.12
C ILE A 61 -16.11 -13.80 -31.83
N ASN A 62 -16.33 -13.80 -33.14
CA ASN A 62 -16.42 -12.56 -33.91
C ASN A 62 -17.74 -11.81 -33.66
N TYR A 63 -18.81 -12.55 -33.33
CA TYR A 63 -20.10 -11.97 -32.98
C TYR A 63 -20.06 -11.21 -31.64
N THR A 64 -19.36 -11.76 -30.63
CA THR A 64 -19.24 -11.15 -29.30
C THR A 64 -18.11 -10.13 -29.18
N ALA A 65 -17.15 -10.12 -30.11
CA ALA A 65 -16.07 -9.16 -30.14
C ALA A 65 -16.61 -7.72 -30.06
N ASP A 66 -16.16 -6.99 -29.05
CA ASP A 66 -16.52 -5.59 -28.74
C ASP A 66 -18.03 -5.29 -28.78
N ASN A 67 -18.88 -6.27 -28.43
CA ASN A 67 -20.34 -6.09 -28.50
C ASN A 67 -21.07 -6.65 -27.27
N ASP A 68 -21.38 -5.77 -26.33
CA ASP A 68 -22.03 -6.11 -25.06
C ASP A 68 -23.44 -6.68 -25.25
N GLU A 69 -24.24 -6.17 -26.19
CA GLU A 69 -25.59 -6.69 -26.46
C GLU A 69 -25.54 -8.16 -26.90
N ASN A 70 -24.56 -8.50 -27.74
CA ASN A 70 -24.35 -9.86 -28.22
C ASN A 70 -23.82 -10.79 -27.11
N ARG A 71 -22.96 -10.28 -26.22
CA ARG A 71 -22.52 -11.00 -25.00
C ARG A 71 -23.71 -11.30 -24.08
N PHE A 72 -24.57 -10.32 -23.80
CA PHE A 72 -25.79 -10.52 -23.01
C PHE A 72 -26.72 -11.56 -23.62
N PHE A 73 -26.88 -11.56 -24.96
CA PHE A 73 -27.66 -12.60 -25.63
C PHE A 73 -27.11 -14.01 -25.35
N LEU A 74 -25.79 -14.20 -25.45
CA LEU A 74 -25.17 -15.51 -25.14
C LEU A 74 -25.21 -15.89 -23.66
N LEU A 75 -25.64 -15.01 -22.75
CA LEU A 75 -25.87 -15.34 -21.34
C LEU A 75 -27.36 -15.42 -20.98
N SER A 76 -28.24 -15.20 -21.96
CA SER A 76 -29.69 -15.20 -21.73
C SER A 76 -30.26 -16.59 -21.41
N ASP A 77 -31.54 -16.61 -21.06
CA ASP A 77 -32.32 -17.84 -20.82
C ASP A 77 -32.92 -18.44 -22.10
N ASP A 78 -32.47 -17.99 -23.27
CA ASP A 78 -32.89 -18.59 -24.55
C ASP A 78 -32.51 -20.09 -24.57
N THR A 79 -33.43 -20.91 -25.09
CA THR A 79 -33.26 -22.37 -25.13
C THR A 79 -32.08 -22.79 -26.00
N ALA A 80 -31.84 -22.11 -27.13
CA ALA A 80 -30.71 -22.41 -28.00
C ALA A 80 -29.38 -22.06 -27.32
N VAL A 81 -29.33 -20.96 -26.58
CA VAL A 81 -28.16 -20.54 -25.80
C VAL A 81 -27.84 -21.56 -24.70
N SER A 82 -28.85 -21.95 -23.92
CA SER A 82 -28.67 -22.92 -22.84
C SER A 82 -28.25 -24.30 -23.37
N THR A 83 -28.83 -24.73 -24.50
CA THR A 83 -28.45 -25.98 -25.18
C THR A 83 -27.01 -25.92 -25.69
N PHE A 84 -26.61 -24.80 -26.31
CA PHE A 84 -25.25 -24.60 -26.79
C PHE A 84 -24.23 -24.71 -25.67
N TRP A 85 -24.42 -24.02 -24.55
CA TRP A 85 -23.46 -24.07 -23.44
C TRP A 85 -23.36 -25.48 -22.85
N ALA A 86 -24.49 -26.16 -22.64
CA ALA A 86 -24.48 -27.52 -22.14
C ALA A 86 -23.69 -28.47 -23.06
N LEU A 87 -23.97 -28.43 -24.37
CA LEU A 87 -23.32 -29.28 -25.36
C LEU A 87 -21.84 -28.95 -25.53
N VAL A 88 -21.48 -27.67 -25.69
CA VAL A 88 -20.10 -27.29 -25.97
C VAL A 88 -19.18 -27.57 -24.78
N LEU A 89 -19.66 -27.41 -23.54
CA LEU A 89 -18.90 -27.75 -22.34
C LEU A 89 -18.70 -29.27 -22.21
N GLU A 90 -19.70 -30.08 -22.57
CA GLU A 90 -19.59 -31.54 -22.61
C GLU A 90 -18.61 -32.00 -23.71
N MET A 91 -18.70 -31.44 -24.92
CA MET A 91 -17.82 -31.76 -26.04
C MET A 91 -16.35 -31.36 -25.81
N THR A 92 -16.12 -30.37 -24.96
CA THR A 92 -14.79 -29.84 -24.64
C THR A 92 -14.30 -30.26 -23.26
N LEU A 93 -14.95 -31.25 -22.65
CA LEU A 93 -14.61 -31.70 -21.31
C LEU A 93 -13.16 -32.21 -21.27
N VAL A 94 -12.32 -31.52 -20.50
CA VAL A 94 -10.88 -31.74 -20.49
C VAL A 94 -10.55 -32.89 -19.52
N SER A 95 -9.91 -33.95 -20.03
CA SER A 95 -9.54 -35.13 -19.21
C SER A 95 -8.05 -35.45 -19.33
N GLU A 96 -7.53 -35.58 -20.55
CA GLU A 96 -6.14 -35.95 -20.78
C GLU A 96 -5.30 -34.94 -21.54
N ARG A 97 -5.91 -34.22 -22.49
CA ARG A 97 -5.25 -33.23 -23.34
C ARG A 97 -6.23 -32.12 -23.68
N ILE A 98 -5.71 -30.91 -23.79
CA ILE A 98 -6.47 -29.76 -24.29
C ILE A 98 -6.65 -29.92 -25.80
N SER A 99 -7.90 -29.96 -26.25
CA SER A 99 -8.24 -30.03 -27.68
C SER A 99 -8.27 -28.63 -28.29
N ASP A 100 -8.04 -28.54 -29.60
CA ASP A 100 -8.18 -27.27 -30.34
C ASP A 100 -9.56 -26.63 -30.14
N LEU A 101 -10.59 -27.47 -29.98
CA LEU A 101 -11.95 -27.02 -29.69
C LEU A 101 -12.05 -26.37 -28.31
N ALA A 102 -11.46 -26.98 -27.28
CA ALA A 102 -11.40 -26.43 -25.94
C ALA A 102 -10.61 -25.10 -25.93
N SER A 103 -9.47 -25.02 -26.61
CA SER A 103 -8.71 -23.77 -26.77
C SER A 103 -9.49 -22.70 -27.53
N ARG A 104 -10.33 -23.09 -28.49
CA ARG A 104 -11.22 -22.13 -29.17
C ARG A 104 -12.33 -21.63 -28.24
N LEU A 105 -12.84 -22.50 -27.38
CA LEU A 105 -13.87 -22.15 -26.39
C LEU A 105 -13.33 -21.16 -25.36
N THR A 106 -12.09 -21.31 -24.87
CA THR A 106 -11.48 -20.34 -23.94
C THR A 106 -11.36 -18.94 -24.57
N ILE A 107 -11.07 -18.84 -25.88
CA ILE A 107 -11.06 -17.56 -26.61
C ILE A 107 -12.46 -16.92 -26.67
N LEU A 108 -13.52 -17.72 -26.81
CA LEU A 108 -14.89 -17.21 -26.73
C LEU A 108 -15.19 -16.69 -25.32
N ILE A 109 -14.80 -17.44 -24.30
CA ILE A 109 -15.01 -17.08 -22.89
C ILE A 109 -14.24 -15.79 -22.53
N SER A 110 -13.02 -15.61 -23.05
CA SER A 110 -12.25 -14.40 -22.77
C SER A 110 -12.88 -13.13 -23.34
N GLN A 111 -13.76 -13.23 -24.35
CA GLN A 111 -14.52 -12.08 -24.85
C GLN A 111 -15.43 -11.48 -23.78
N PHE A 112 -15.84 -12.24 -22.76
CA PHE A 112 -16.73 -11.77 -21.69
C PHE A 112 -15.97 -11.00 -20.61
N VAL A 113 -14.73 -11.38 -20.31
CA VAL A 113 -13.92 -10.73 -19.27
C VAL A 113 -13.18 -9.48 -19.78
N ARG A 114 -12.95 -9.41 -21.11
CA ARG A 114 -12.40 -8.24 -21.82
C ARG A 114 -13.45 -7.17 -22.15
N ALA A 115 -14.67 -7.29 -21.63
CA ALA A 115 -15.72 -6.29 -21.81
C ALA A 115 -15.40 -4.96 -21.10
N GLY A 116 -16.16 -3.91 -21.44
CA GLY A 116 -16.07 -2.63 -20.74
C GLY A 116 -16.42 -2.76 -19.25
N GLU A 117 -15.82 -1.91 -18.41
CA GLU A 117 -15.92 -1.99 -16.94
C GLU A 117 -17.37 -2.03 -16.43
N GLU A 118 -18.30 -1.30 -17.06
CA GLU A 118 -19.70 -1.21 -16.62
C GLU A 118 -20.46 -2.55 -16.68
N SER A 119 -20.09 -3.43 -17.62
CA SER A 119 -20.79 -4.69 -17.88
C SER A 119 -20.04 -5.92 -17.36
N LYS A 120 -18.74 -5.78 -17.07
CA LYS A 120 -17.83 -6.89 -16.74
C LYS A 120 -18.35 -7.77 -15.60
N SER A 121 -18.76 -7.17 -14.48
CA SER A 121 -19.30 -7.90 -13.32
C SER A 121 -20.51 -8.77 -13.68
N LYS A 122 -21.44 -8.25 -14.50
CA LYS A 122 -22.63 -9.00 -14.94
C LYS A 122 -22.26 -10.16 -15.87
N PHE A 123 -21.26 -9.97 -16.73
CA PHE A 123 -20.80 -11.03 -17.61
C PHE A 123 -20.10 -12.14 -16.84
N ILE A 124 -19.24 -11.79 -15.88
CA ILE A 124 -18.57 -12.76 -15.00
C ILE A 124 -19.60 -13.54 -14.17
N GLN A 125 -20.62 -12.87 -13.64
CA GLN A 125 -21.72 -13.55 -12.96
C GLN A 125 -22.46 -14.52 -13.89
N GLY A 126 -22.80 -14.07 -15.11
CA GLY A 126 -23.54 -14.89 -16.06
C GLY A 126 -22.75 -16.12 -16.53
N ILE A 127 -21.44 -16.03 -16.74
CA ILE A 127 -20.63 -17.21 -17.08
C ILE A 127 -20.54 -18.20 -15.90
N ASP A 128 -20.48 -17.70 -14.66
CA ASP A 128 -20.48 -18.56 -13.46
C ASP A 128 -21.80 -19.32 -13.32
N GLU A 129 -22.95 -18.63 -13.47
CA GLU A 129 -24.29 -19.23 -13.42
C GLU A 129 -24.52 -20.32 -14.49
N LYS A 130 -23.80 -20.25 -15.62
CA LYS A 130 -23.84 -21.27 -16.68
C LYS A 130 -22.85 -22.43 -16.45
N GLY A 131 -22.10 -22.44 -15.33
CA GLY A 131 -21.12 -23.48 -15.01
C GLY A 131 -19.79 -23.38 -15.79
N ILE A 132 -19.57 -22.26 -16.49
CA ILE A 132 -18.38 -22.06 -17.33
C ILE A 132 -17.12 -21.89 -16.48
N ILE A 133 -17.23 -21.26 -15.31
CA ILE A 133 -16.10 -21.07 -14.40
C ILE A 133 -15.56 -22.41 -13.88
N GLU A 134 -16.43 -23.38 -13.55
CA GLU A 134 -16.02 -24.73 -13.15
C GLU A 134 -15.28 -25.46 -14.28
N TRP A 135 -15.75 -25.29 -15.52
CA TRP A 135 -15.07 -25.79 -16.70
C TRP A 135 -13.69 -25.14 -16.90
N ILE A 136 -13.58 -23.82 -16.71
CA ILE A 136 -12.30 -23.09 -16.78
C ILE A 136 -11.32 -23.59 -15.72
N TRP A 137 -11.78 -23.88 -14.50
CA TRP A 137 -10.92 -24.48 -13.47
C TRP A 137 -10.37 -25.85 -13.88
N THR A 138 -11.20 -26.67 -14.54
CA THR A 138 -10.80 -27.99 -15.05
C THR A 138 -9.79 -27.85 -16.20
N PHE A 139 -10.02 -26.90 -17.11
CA PHE A 139 -9.09 -26.56 -18.17
C PHE A 139 -7.75 -26.11 -17.58
N TYR A 140 -7.77 -25.14 -16.66
CA TYR A 140 -6.59 -24.59 -15.99
C TYR A 140 -5.79 -25.68 -15.26
N ALA A 141 -6.46 -26.56 -14.51
CA ALA A 141 -5.80 -27.69 -13.83
C ALA A 141 -5.07 -28.61 -14.82
N THR A 142 -5.64 -28.81 -16.01
CA THR A 142 -5.00 -29.58 -17.08
C THR A 142 -3.81 -28.82 -17.67
N SER A 143 -3.93 -27.52 -17.91
CA SER A 143 -2.81 -26.69 -18.39
C SER A 143 -1.63 -26.76 -17.42
N VAL A 144 -1.86 -26.54 -16.12
CA VAL A 144 -0.83 -26.59 -15.08
C VAL A 144 -0.10 -27.95 -15.04
N SER A 145 -0.81 -29.05 -15.27
CA SER A 145 -0.26 -30.40 -15.12
C SER A 145 0.32 -31.01 -16.41
N LYS A 146 -0.13 -30.58 -17.60
CA LYS A 146 0.15 -31.27 -18.86
C LYS A 146 0.49 -30.36 -20.04
N ASP A 147 0.08 -29.10 -20.02
CA ASP A 147 0.18 -28.19 -21.17
C ASP A 147 0.25 -26.72 -20.71
N ILE A 148 1.42 -26.34 -20.20
CA ILE A 148 1.63 -25.04 -19.55
C ILE A 148 1.47 -23.88 -20.54
N ASP A 149 1.74 -24.11 -21.83
CA ASP A 149 1.64 -23.09 -22.88
C ASP A 149 0.19 -22.61 -23.08
N SER A 150 -0.80 -23.43 -22.71
CA SER A 150 -2.23 -23.11 -22.80
C SER A 150 -2.77 -22.38 -21.55
N ILE A 151 -1.92 -21.89 -20.64
CA ILE A 151 -2.36 -21.37 -19.33
C ILE A 151 -2.84 -19.91 -19.36
N GLU A 152 -2.42 -19.09 -20.32
CA GLU A 152 -2.62 -17.63 -20.32
C GLU A 152 -4.10 -17.22 -20.26
N VAL A 153 -4.89 -17.67 -21.23
CA VAL A 153 -6.32 -17.31 -21.32
C VAL A 153 -7.14 -17.79 -20.11
N PRO A 154 -7.02 -19.04 -19.63
CA PRO A 154 -7.78 -19.44 -18.44
C PRO A 154 -7.37 -18.67 -17.19
N ILE A 155 -6.07 -18.34 -16.98
CA ILE A 155 -5.70 -17.53 -15.81
C ILE A 155 -6.18 -16.08 -15.91
N GLU A 156 -6.25 -15.50 -17.11
CA GLU A 156 -6.86 -14.18 -17.34
C GLU A 156 -8.31 -14.18 -16.85
N VAL A 157 -9.11 -15.16 -17.30
CA VAL A 157 -10.52 -15.32 -16.90
C VAL A 157 -10.65 -15.52 -15.39
N LEU A 158 -9.82 -16.37 -14.79
CA LEU A 158 -9.86 -16.66 -13.36
C LEU A 158 -9.42 -15.45 -12.52
N SER A 159 -8.44 -14.67 -12.98
CA SER A 159 -7.99 -13.44 -12.33
C SER A 159 -9.11 -12.41 -12.24
N ASP A 160 -9.88 -12.27 -13.31
CA ASP A 160 -11.06 -11.41 -13.37
C ASP A 160 -12.23 -11.97 -12.55
N TYR A 161 -12.44 -13.28 -12.55
CA TYR A 161 -13.42 -13.91 -11.66
C TYR A 161 -13.07 -13.63 -10.19
N ALA A 162 -11.80 -13.74 -9.81
CA ALA A 162 -11.33 -13.46 -8.46
C ALA A 162 -11.45 -11.98 -8.05
N SER A 163 -11.51 -11.02 -8.99
CA SER A 163 -11.75 -9.62 -8.62
C SER A 163 -13.19 -9.35 -8.22
N GLU A 164 -14.14 -10.07 -8.81
CA GLU A 164 -15.58 -9.91 -8.54
C GLU A 164 -16.08 -10.83 -7.42
N PHE A 165 -15.54 -12.06 -7.36
CA PHE A 165 -16.00 -13.11 -6.46
C PHE A 165 -14.86 -13.73 -5.63
N PRO A 166 -14.02 -12.94 -4.93
CA PRO A 166 -12.89 -13.45 -4.16
C PRO A 166 -13.30 -14.48 -3.09
N GLN A 167 -14.49 -14.32 -2.50
CA GLN A 167 -15.07 -15.22 -1.49
C GLN A 167 -15.47 -16.61 -2.04
N SER A 168 -15.64 -16.74 -3.35
CA SER A 168 -16.02 -18.00 -3.99
C SER A 168 -14.81 -18.91 -4.25
N ILE A 169 -13.59 -18.40 -4.02
CA ILE A 169 -12.35 -19.13 -4.27
C ILE A 169 -12.02 -20.05 -3.08
N SER A 170 -11.82 -21.34 -3.38
CA SER A 170 -11.42 -22.35 -2.42
C SER A 170 -9.90 -22.41 -2.20
N LYS A 171 -9.48 -22.97 -1.07
CA LYS A 171 -8.06 -23.23 -0.77
C LYS A 171 -7.37 -24.05 -1.86
N GLN A 172 -8.03 -25.08 -2.40
CA GLN A 172 -7.47 -25.92 -3.46
C GLN A 172 -7.20 -25.13 -4.74
N GLN A 173 -8.08 -24.20 -5.10
CA GLN A 173 -7.90 -23.32 -6.26
C GLN A 173 -6.71 -22.38 -6.07
N ILE A 174 -6.52 -21.83 -4.86
CA ILE A 174 -5.37 -20.98 -4.53
C ILE A 174 -4.05 -21.76 -4.68
N ILE A 175 -4.00 -22.98 -4.13
CA ILE A 175 -2.83 -23.86 -4.25
C ILE A 175 -2.54 -24.18 -5.73
N LEU A 176 -3.58 -24.46 -6.52
CA LEU A 176 -3.44 -24.74 -7.95
C LEU A 176 -2.88 -23.52 -8.71
N VAL A 177 -3.35 -22.31 -8.41
CA VAL A 177 -2.82 -21.08 -9.01
C VAL A 177 -1.35 -20.85 -8.64
N LEU A 178 -0.99 -21.11 -7.39
CA LEU A 178 0.41 -21.03 -6.96
C LEU A 178 1.30 -22.06 -7.64
N GLN A 179 0.78 -23.27 -7.86
CA GLN A 179 1.48 -24.29 -8.62
C GLN A 179 1.71 -23.84 -10.08
N GLY A 180 0.69 -23.28 -10.74
CA GLY A 180 0.82 -22.71 -12.07
C GLY A 180 1.86 -21.59 -12.15
N LEU A 181 1.83 -20.66 -11.19
CA LEU A 181 2.82 -19.59 -11.09
C LEU A 181 4.25 -20.15 -10.94
N ARG A 182 4.45 -21.13 -10.06
CA ARG A 182 5.78 -21.74 -9.87
C ARG A 182 6.27 -22.46 -11.11
N ASN A 183 5.40 -23.23 -11.76
CA ASN A 183 5.74 -23.91 -13.00
C ASN A 183 6.22 -22.90 -14.05
N LEU A 184 5.54 -21.76 -14.20
CA LEU A 184 5.97 -20.69 -15.11
C LEU A 184 7.32 -20.07 -14.70
N LEU A 185 7.55 -19.86 -13.41
CA LEU A 185 8.81 -19.29 -12.90
C LEU A 185 10.01 -20.25 -13.01
N ASP A 186 9.74 -21.56 -13.15
CA ASP A 186 10.77 -22.58 -13.36
C ASP A 186 11.09 -22.79 -14.85
N LEU A 187 10.36 -22.16 -15.78
CA LEU A 187 10.66 -22.14 -17.21
C LEU A 187 11.73 -21.10 -17.54
N ASP A 188 12.41 -21.29 -18.67
CA ASP A 188 13.27 -20.25 -19.24
C ASP A 188 12.40 -19.04 -19.65
N TYR A 189 12.93 -17.83 -19.43
CA TYR A 189 12.21 -16.60 -19.74
C TYR A 189 11.79 -16.54 -21.22
N ASP A 190 10.50 -16.26 -21.43
CA ASP A 190 9.87 -16.03 -22.72
C ASP A 190 8.88 -14.87 -22.57
N GLU A 191 8.91 -13.93 -23.54
CA GLU A 191 8.02 -12.76 -23.56
C GLU A 191 6.55 -13.18 -23.64
N ASP A 192 6.25 -14.33 -24.24
CA ASP A 192 4.89 -14.85 -24.34
C ASP A 192 4.32 -15.33 -22.99
N LEU A 193 5.17 -15.56 -21.98
CA LEU A 193 4.76 -15.98 -20.63
C LEU A 193 4.46 -14.80 -19.69
N GLU A 194 4.80 -13.58 -20.12
CA GLU A 194 4.67 -12.36 -19.34
C GLU A 194 3.23 -12.14 -18.86
N ASP A 195 2.26 -12.21 -19.77
CA ASP A 195 0.86 -11.92 -19.47
C ASP A 195 0.28 -12.97 -18.52
N ALA A 196 0.62 -14.24 -18.74
CA ALA A 196 0.25 -15.32 -17.83
C ALA A 196 0.79 -15.07 -16.41
N LEU A 197 2.07 -14.76 -16.25
CA LEU A 197 2.67 -14.44 -14.94
C LEU A 197 1.95 -13.28 -14.25
N TYR A 198 1.65 -12.21 -14.99
CA TYR A 198 0.95 -11.05 -14.44
C TYR A 198 -0.46 -11.42 -13.97
N CYS A 199 -1.21 -12.19 -14.74
CA CYS A 199 -2.54 -12.67 -14.36
C CYS A 199 -2.49 -13.57 -13.10
N HIS A 200 -1.47 -14.42 -12.95
CA HIS A 200 -1.30 -15.22 -11.71
C HIS A 200 -1.10 -14.33 -10.49
N THR A 201 -0.21 -13.32 -10.57
CA THR A 201 0.02 -12.41 -9.45
C THR A 201 -1.22 -11.55 -9.15
N THR A 202 -1.95 -11.14 -10.18
CA THR A 202 -3.18 -10.35 -10.06
C THR A 202 -4.30 -11.16 -9.42
N PHE A 203 -4.46 -12.43 -9.79
CA PHE A 203 -5.36 -13.36 -9.12
C PHE A 203 -5.09 -13.41 -7.62
N LEU A 204 -3.82 -13.66 -7.23
CA LEU A 204 -3.42 -13.78 -5.83
C LEU A 204 -3.63 -12.48 -5.06
N TYR A 205 -3.46 -11.33 -5.70
CA TYR A 205 -3.81 -10.05 -5.10
C TYR A 205 -5.32 -9.89 -4.93
N ASN A 206 -6.12 -10.20 -5.95
CA ASN A 206 -7.57 -10.01 -5.94
C ASN A 206 -8.26 -10.83 -4.84
N ILE A 207 -7.85 -12.09 -4.60
CA ILE A 207 -8.42 -12.92 -3.53
C ILE A 207 -8.18 -12.37 -2.12
N THR A 208 -7.27 -11.41 -1.96
CA THR A 208 -6.96 -10.78 -0.67
C THR A 208 -7.63 -9.42 -0.48
N LYS A 209 -8.37 -8.93 -1.49
CA LYS A 209 -9.17 -7.69 -1.43
C LYS A 209 -10.50 -7.91 -0.72
N VAL A 210 -10.45 -8.51 0.47
CA VAL A 210 -11.60 -8.74 1.34
C VAL A 210 -11.29 -8.17 2.72
N GLU A 211 -12.31 -7.94 3.55
CA GLU A 211 -12.09 -7.42 4.91
C GLU A 211 -11.38 -8.44 5.81
N ASP A 212 -11.79 -9.71 5.73
CA ASP A 212 -11.22 -10.82 6.48
C ASP A 212 -11.60 -12.14 5.79
N THR A 213 -10.81 -13.20 5.99
CA THR A 213 -11.15 -14.56 5.56
C THR A 213 -10.46 -15.61 6.42
N THR A 214 -11.16 -16.70 6.72
CA THR A 214 -10.60 -17.87 7.42
C THR A 214 -9.89 -18.83 6.46
N LEU A 215 -9.83 -18.51 5.17
CA LEU A 215 -9.11 -19.30 4.18
C LEU A 215 -7.61 -19.27 4.50
N GLU A 216 -7.03 -20.46 4.68
CA GLU A 216 -5.57 -20.61 4.83
C GLU A 216 -4.87 -20.34 3.50
N ILE A 217 -4.45 -19.10 3.30
CA ILE A 217 -3.64 -18.66 2.17
C ILE A 217 -2.16 -18.90 2.49
N PRO A 218 -1.41 -19.67 1.67
CA PRO A 218 -0.03 -20.04 1.96
C PRO A 218 0.93 -18.87 1.64
N THR A 219 1.01 -17.89 2.55
CA THR A 219 1.80 -16.67 2.37
C THR A 219 3.29 -16.91 2.22
N ASP A 220 3.85 -17.91 2.91
CA ASP A 220 5.27 -18.29 2.76
C ASP A 220 5.56 -18.69 1.31
N GLU A 221 4.64 -19.43 0.70
CA GLU A 221 4.75 -19.87 -0.69
C GLU A 221 4.66 -18.71 -1.68
N ILE A 222 3.85 -17.69 -1.38
CA ILE A 222 3.75 -16.44 -2.16
C ILE A 222 5.05 -15.65 -2.06
N ILE A 223 5.60 -15.50 -0.84
CA ILE A 223 6.86 -14.78 -0.58
C ILE A 223 8.02 -15.41 -1.35
N ASP A 224 8.09 -16.75 -1.38
CA ASP A 224 9.12 -17.49 -2.11
C ASP A 224 9.08 -17.28 -3.64
N CYS A 225 7.95 -16.87 -4.19
CA CYS A 225 7.81 -16.54 -5.62
C CYS A 225 8.33 -15.14 -5.96
N ILE A 226 8.29 -14.18 -5.02
CA ILE A 226 8.72 -12.78 -5.25
C ILE A 226 10.14 -12.67 -5.84
N PRO A 227 11.19 -13.25 -5.22
CA PRO A 227 12.56 -13.11 -5.72
C PRO A 227 12.79 -13.82 -7.07
N LYS A 228 11.87 -14.73 -7.46
CA LYS A 228 11.96 -15.49 -8.71
C LYS A 228 11.38 -14.76 -9.92
N ILE A 229 10.62 -13.67 -9.71
CA ILE A 229 10.09 -12.86 -10.81
C ILE A 229 11.28 -12.27 -11.60
N PRO A 230 11.41 -12.55 -12.91
CA PRO A 230 12.53 -12.08 -13.73
C PRO A 230 12.65 -10.55 -13.72
N SER A 231 13.87 -10.02 -13.62
CA SER A 231 14.11 -8.58 -13.50
C SER A 231 13.97 -7.80 -14.81
N ASP A 232 14.15 -8.49 -15.93
CA ASP A 232 14.00 -8.01 -17.30
C ASP A 232 12.54 -7.99 -17.77
N TYR A 233 11.64 -8.63 -17.04
CA TYR A 233 10.21 -8.62 -17.32
C TYR A 233 9.62 -7.19 -17.25
N LYS A 234 8.93 -6.75 -18.31
CA LYS A 234 8.21 -5.47 -18.40
C LYS A 234 7.32 -5.15 -17.19
N ASN A 235 6.54 -6.11 -16.69
CA ASN A 235 5.69 -5.91 -15.50
C ASN A 235 6.30 -6.50 -14.21
N CYS A 236 7.63 -6.67 -14.15
CA CYS A 236 8.32 -7.21 -12.97
C CYS A 236 7.92 -6.50 -11.67
N ILE A 237 7.99 -5.16 -11.67
CA ILE A 237 7.67 -4.34 -10.48
C ILE A 237 6.20 -4.53 -10.07
N ASN A 238 5.26 -4.50 -11.01
CA ASN A 238 3.84 -4.66 -10.71
C ASN A 238 3.52 -6.08 -10.21
N SER A 239 4.14 -7.10 -10.79
CA SER A 239 3.97 -8.50 -10.36
C SER A 239 4.49 -8.71 -8.94
N LYS A 240 5.68 -8.16 -8.63
CA LYS A 240 6.22 -8.18 -7.26
C LYS A 240 5.34 -7.40 -6.27
N ARG A 241 4.81 -6.24 -6.68
CA ARG A 241 3.85 -5.46 -5.87
C ARG A 241 2.56 -6.23 -5.61
N ASN A 242 2.03 -6.95 -6.60
CA ASN A 242 0.82 -7.77 -6.44
C ASN A 242 1.05 -8.88 -5.41
N LEU A 243 2.17 -9.62 -5.50
CA LEU A 243 2.50 -10.66 -4.52
C LEU A 243 2.76 -10.07 -3.13
N PHE A 244 3.47 -8.95 -3.03
CA PHE A 244 3.67 -8.21 -1.79
C PHE A 244 2.34 -7.77 -1.16
N ALA A 245 1.45 -7.20 -1.97
CA ALA A 245 0.13 -6.75 -1.53
C ALA A 245 -0.75 -7.92 -1.12
N ALA A 246 -0.69 -9.06 -1.81
CA ALA A 246 -1.38 -10.28 -1.43
C ALA A 246 -0.95 -10.74 -0.03
N CYS A 247 0.36 -10.82 0.24
CA CYS A 247 0.86 -11.12 1.57
C CYS A 247 0.40 -10.09 2.62
N GLY A 248 0.52 -8.79 2.30
CA GLY A 248 0.11 -7.71 3.19
C GLY A 248 -1.38 -7.73 3.54
N GLY A 249 -2.25 -8.07 2.59
CA GLY A 249 -3.67 -8.29 2.80
C GLY A 249 -3.92 -9.40 3.82
N VAL A 250 -3.33 -10.58 3.58
CA VAL A 250 -3.46 -11.73 4.49
C VAL A 250 -2.94 -11.43 5.89
N PHE A 251 -1.75 -10.81 6.01
CA PHE A 251 -1.18 -10.50 7.32
C PHE A 251 -1.99 -9.47 8.11
N SER A 252 -2.88 -8.73 7.47
CA SER A 252 -3.73 -7.71 8.11
C SER A 252 -5.11 -8.24 8.53
N PHE A 253 -5.47 -9.46 8.12
CA PHE A 253 -6.71 -10.11 8.52
C PHE A 253 -6.75 -10.38 10.02
N ILE A 254 -7.88 -10.08 10.66
CA ILE A 254 -8.07 -10.27 12.10
C ILE A 254 -8.03 -11.75 12.45
N SER A 255 -8.57 -12.60 11.57
CA SER A 255 -8.59 -14.05 11.77
C SER A 255 -7.24 -14.74 11.53
N TYR A 256 -6.26 -14.04 10.95
CA TYR A 256 -4.98 -14.62 10.57
C TYR A 256 -3.95 -14.55 11.71
N ASP A 257 -3.43 -15.71 12.12
CA ASP A 257 -2.42 -15.81 13.16
C ASP A 257 -0.99 -15.68 12.59
N ASN A 258 -0.47 -14.45 12.61
CA ASN A 258 0.88 -14.13 12.15
C ASN A 258 1.99 -14.85 12.96
N PHE A 259 1.72 -15.36 14.18
CA PHE A 259 2.73 -16.09 14.95
C PHE A 259 3.19 -17.37 14.25
N ASN A 260 2.36 -17.95 13.38
CA ASN A 260 2.71 -19.15 12.61
C ASN A 260 3.86 -18.92 11.63
N ASN A 261 4.15 -17.66 11.25
CA ASN A 261 5.15 -17.32 10.24
C ASN A 261 6.44 -16.74 10.82
N ILE A 262 6.65 -16.76 12.14
CA ILE A 262 7.83 -16.10 12.73
C ILE A 262 9.13 -16.72 12.19
N GLY A 263 9.22 -18.06 12.15
CA GLY A 263 10.41 -18.75 11.67
C GLY A 263 10.73 -18.46 10.20
N SER A 264 9.73 -18.53 9.33
CA SER A 264 9.87 -18.23 7.90
C SER A 264 10.21 -16.76 7.68
N SER A 265 9.50 -15.84 8.33
CA SER A 265 9.72 -14.38 8.22
C SER A 265 11.12 -13.96 8.68
N VAL A 266 11.59 -14.49 9.82
CA VAL A 266 12.96 -14.23 10.30
C VAL A 266 13.98 -14.78 9.30
N SER A 267 13.78 -16.00 8.79
CA SER A 267 14.67 -16.58 7.78
C SER A 267 14.73 -15.73 6.49
N THR A 268 13.58 -15.26 6.00
CA THR A 268 13.49 -14.42 4.80
C THR A 268 14.18 -13.07 5.00
N ILE A 269 13.97 -12.39 6.13
CA ILE A 269 14.65 -11.11 6.43
C ILE A 269 16.17 -11.29 6.44
N LEU A 270 16.67 -12.40 7.00
CA LEU A 270 18.11 -12.63 7.13
C LEU A 270 18.80 -13.11 5.85
N LYS A 271 18.07 -13.74 4.91
CA LYS A 271 18.66 -14.43 3.76
C LYS A 271 18.28 -13.84 2.40
N SER A 272 17.11 -13.22 2.28
CA SER A 272 16.64 -12.68 1.00
C SER A 272 17.32 -11.35 0.69
N THR A 273 17.61 -11.13 -0.59
CA THR A 273 18.06 -9.83 -1.11
C THR A 273 16.93 -9.05 -1.78
N ASP A 274 15.73 -9.64 -1.93
CA ASP A 274 14.60 -8.98 -2.55
C ASP A 274 13.83 -8.14 -1.51
N GLY A 275 13.79 -6.82 -1.75
CA GLY A 275 13.17 -5.86 -0.83
C GLY A 275 11.67 -6.08 -0.59
N TYR A 276 10.92 -6.65 -1.54
CA TYR A 276 9.48 -6.94 -1.34
C TYR A 276 9.29 -8.14 -0.43
N ALA A 277 10.08 -9.20 -0.62
CA ALA A 277 10.02 -10.39 0.24
C ALA A 277 10.40 -10.06 1.69
N VAL A 278 11.47 -9.27 1.87
CA VAL A 278 11.88 -8.77 3.19
C VAL A 278 10.80 -7.88 3.81
N ALA A 279 10.21 -6.97 3.03
CA ALA A 279 9.17 -6.08 3.53
C ALA A 279 7.89 -6.82 3.95
N ALA A 280 7.42 -7.79 3.15
CA ALA A 280 6.26 -8.62 3.49
C ALA A 280 6.50 -9.39 4.80
N SER A 281 7.68 -10.00 4.95
CA SER A 281 8.08 -10.72 6.16
C SER A 281 8.13 -9.81 7.39
N ALA A 282 8.66 -8.59 7.25
CA ALA A 282 8.69 -7.61 8.33
C ALA A 282 7.28 -7.15 8.74
N ILE A 283 6.36 -7.00 7.78
CA ILE A 283 4.95 -6.68 8.07
C ILE A 283 4.30 -7.82 8.87
N SER A 284 4.52 -9.08 8.48
CA SER A 284 3.99 -10.23 9.24
C SER A 284 4.45 -10.21 10.70
N LEU A 285 5.76 -10.02 10.94
CA LEU A 285 6.29 -9.89 12.29
C LEU A 285 5.67 -8.69 13.04
N GLY A 286 5.55 -7.54 12.39
CA GLY A 286 4.94 -6.36 13.00
C GLY A 286 3.48 -6.59 13.40
N ASN A 287 2.70 -7.29 12.58
CA ASN A 287 1.28 -7.59 12.82
C ASN A 287 1.05 -8.66 13.90
N CYS A 288 2.09 -9.31 14.42
CA CYS A 288 1.96 -10.16 15.62
C CYS A 288 1.59 -9.35 16.88
N VAL A 289 1.89 -8.05 16.90
CA VAL A 289 1.82 -7.21 18.11
C VAL A 289 0.56 -6.34 18.12
N HIS A 290 -0.34 -6.62 19.06
CA HIS A 290 -1.55 -5.83 19.33
C HIS A 290 -1.57 -5.25 20.75
N ASP A 291 -0.68 -5.72 21.62
CA ASP A 291 -0.53 -5.29 23.02
C ASP A 291 0.89 -5.56 23.54
N ILE A 292 1.10 -5.35 24.84
CA ILE A 292 2.41 -5.54 25.48
C ILE A 292 2.78 -7.03 25.58
N ASP A 293 1.81 -7.91 25.81
CA ASP A 293 2.07 -9.34 26.01
C ASP A 293 2.46 -10.02 24.69
N SER A 294 1.74 -9.72 23.61
CA SER A 294 2.07 -10.14 22.25
C SER A 294 3.42 -9.59 21.78
N LYS A 295 3.78 -8.36 22.16
CA LYS A 295 5.14 -7.83 21.94
C LYS A 295 6.21 -8.68 22.63
N ILE A 296 6.03 -8.99 23.91
CA ILE A 296 6.99 -9.80 24.69
C ILE A 296 7.12 -11.19 24.06
N ARG A 297 5.99 -11.80 23.69
CA ARG A 297 5.95 -13.11 23.01
C ARG A 297 6.71 -13.08 21.69
N LEU A 298 6.44 -12.09 20.83
CA LEU A 298 7.12 -11.95 19.54
C LEU A 298 8.64 -11.84 19.72
N ILE A 299 9.11 -11.00 20.65
CA ILE A 299 10.54 -10.84 20.92
C ILE A 299 11.16 -12.19 21.31
N ALA A 300 10.53 -12.93 22.23
CA ALA A 300 11.02 -14.22 22.69
C ALA A 300 11.04 -15.28 21.57
N GLU A 301 10.01 -15.32 20.72
CA GLU A 301 9.94 -16.28 19.60
C GLU A 301 10.92 -15.93 18.47
N VAL A 302 11.13 -14.63 18.19
CA VAL A 302 12.21 -14.19 17.28
C VAL A 302 13.56 -14.60 17.84
N ASP A 303 13.86 -14.27 19.10
CA ASP A 303 15.14 -14.58 19.77
C ASP A 303 15.44 -16.09 19.84
N ALA A 304 14.41 -16.95 19.78
CA ALA A 304 14.58 -18.40 19.67
C ALA A 304 15.12 -18.85 18.30
N VAL A 305 14.92 -18.07 17.24
CA VAL A 305 15.41 -18.32 15.88
C VAL A 305 16.70 -17.53 15.60
N SER A 306 16.72 -16.24 15.93
CA SER A 306 17.85 -15.32 15.79
C SER A 306 17.62 -14.09 16.65
N SER A 307 18.66 -13.38 17.09
CA SER A 307 18.43 -12.22 17.95
C SER A 307 17.62 -11.12 17.24
N ILE A 308 16.66 -10.53 17.94
CA ILE A 308 15.83 -9.45 17.42
C ILE A 308 16.67 -8.25 16.95
N GLU A 309 17.83 -8.02 17.58
CA GLU A 309 18.81 -7.01 17.19
C GLU A 309 19.43 -7.33 15.82
N THR A 310 19.72 -8.61 15.54
CA THR A 310 20.25 -9.05 14.23
C THR A 310 19.20 -8.87 13.15
N VAL A 311 17.94 -9.26 13.44
CA VAL A 311 16.81 -9.08 12.52
C VAL A 311 16.58 -7.59 12.24
N ALA A 312 16.53 -6.76 13.29
CA ALA A 312 16.39 -5.31 13.19
C ALA A 312 17.51 -4.66 12.36
N THR A 313 18.77 -5.02 12.64
CA THR A 313 19.93 -4.46 11.93
C THR A 313 19.91 -4.88 10.46
N THR A 314 19.60 -6.15 10.18
CA THR A 314 19.51 -6.65 8.79
C THR A 314 18.39 -5.94 8.02
N LEU A 315 17.23 -5.79 8.66
CA LEU A 315 16.09 -5.08 8.08
C LEU A 315 16.41 -3.60 7.78
N LEU A 316 17.09 -2.92 8.69
CA LEU A 316 17.51 -1.52 8.50
C LEU A 316 18.45 -1.37 7.31
N HIS A 317 19.33 -2.36 7.08
CA HIS A 317 20.30 -2.36 5.99
C HIS A 317 19.75 -2.80 4.64
N CYS A 318 18.57 -3.43 4.62
CA CYS A 318 17.91 -3.87 3.39
C CYS A 318 17.82 -2.72 2.37
N ASN A 319 18.23 -3.02 1.13
CA ASN A 319 18.22 -2.05 0.05
C ASN A 319 16.83 -1.99 -0.58
N PHE A 320 15.96 -1.14 -0.05
CA PHE A 320 14.63 -0.92 -0.60
C PHE A 320 14.71 -0.09 -1.88
N GLY A 321 14.35 -0.71 -3.01
CA GLY A 321 14.33 -0.09 -4.33
C GLY A 321 13.00 0.59 -4.68
N ASP A 322 11.94 0.31 -3.90
CA ASP A 322 10.61 0.89 -4.07
C ASP A 322 10.11 1.43 -2.73
N VAL A 323 9.49 2.62 -2.75
CA VAL A 323 8.99 3.33 -1.57
C VAL A 323 8.04 2.45 -0.76
N VAL A 324 7.17 1.68 -1.40
CA VAL A 324 6.18 0.82 -0.70
C VAL A 324 6.86 -0.23 0.21
N GLN A 325 8.08 -0.64 -0.10
CA GLN A 325 8.81 -1.61 0.72
C GLN A 325 9.18 -1.03 2.10
N LEU A 326 9.21 0.30 2.26
CA LEU A 326 9.45 0.94 3.56
C LEU A 326 8.29 0.76 4.54
N GLN A 327 7.15 0.20 4.11
CA GLN A 327 6.14 -0.32 5.02
C GLN A 327 6.71 -1.39 5.98
N ALA A 328 7.85 -2.01 5.64
CA ALA A 328 8.61 -2.90 6.52
C ALA A 328 8.92 -2.28 7.90
N PHE A 329 9.01 -0.94 7.99
CA PHE A 329 9.24 -0.24 9.25
C PHE A 329 8.07 -0.35 10.24
N HIS A 330 6.94 -0.92 9.82
CA HIS A 330 5.87 -1.36 10.71
C HIS A 330 6.38 -2.31 11.81
N PHE A 331 7.33 -3.20 11.49
CA PHE A 331 8.00 -4.05 12.48
C PHE A 331 8.57 -3.24 13.65
N PHE A 332 9.37 -2.21 13.35
CA PHE A 332 9.97 -1.35 14.36
C PHE A 332 8.91 -0.60 15.15
N ASN A 333 7.85 -0.13 14.49
CA ASN A 333 6.77 0.56 15.17
C ASN A 333 6.18 -0.27 16.29
N ASN A 334 6.06 -1.58 16.15
CA ASN A 334 5.43 -2.38 17.20
C ASN A 334 6.45 -3.03 18.15
N CYS A 335 7.67 -3.29 17.68
CA CYS A 335 8.69 -3.99 18.46
C CYS A 335 9.70 -3.08 19.16
N MET A 336 9.77 -1.78 18.83
CA MET A 336 10.82 -0.89 19.36
C MET A 336 10.93 -0.97 20.89
N THR A 337 12.14 -1.25 21.35
CA THR A 337 12.55 -1.18 22.75
C THR A 337 13.71 -0.20 22.89
N GLU A 338 14.02 0.15 24.13
CA GLU A 338 15.23 0.90 24.47
C GLU A 338 16.52 0.26 23.94
N GLN A 339 16.63 -1.07 24.06
CA GLN A 339 17.78 -1.83 23.59
C GLN A 339 17.88 -1.83 22.05
N LEU A 340 16.75 -1.98 21.34
CA LEU A 340 16.73 -1.88 19.88
C LEU A 340 17.08 -0.46 19.40
N ALA A 341 16.57 0.57 20.07
CA ALA A 341 16.89 1.95 19.73
C ALA A 341 18.40 2.22 19.87
N LYS A 342 19.03 1.69 20.92
CA LYS A 342 20.49 1.77 21.11
C LYS A 342 21.25 1.04 20.01
N SER A 343 20.77 -0.12 19.57
CA SER A 343 21.41 -0.91 18.50
C SER A 343 21.28 -0.24 17.13
N ILE A 344 20.18 0.49 16.90
CA ILE A 344 19.96 1.25 15.66
C ILE A 344 20.76 2.55 15.67
N LEU A 345 20.80 3.27 16.80
CA LEU A 345 21.47 4.57 16.94
C LEU A 345 22.98 4.42 17.24
N ILE A 346 23.68 3.67 16.38
CA ILE A 346 25.15 3.59 16.35
C ILE A 346 25.69 4.27 15.09
N PRO A 347 26.89 4.89 15.12
CA PRO A 347 27.45 5.63 13.96
C PRO A 347 27.48 4.82 12.66
N ASP A 348 27.72 3.52 12.73
CA ASP A 348 27.76 2.64 11.55
C ASP A 348 26.43 2.60 10.76
N ASN A 349 25.31 2.95 11.42
CA ASN A 349 23.99 2.97 10.81
C ASN A 349 23.60 4.34 10.22
N GLU A 350 24.47 5.36 10.30
CA GLU A 350 24.14 6.72 9.88
C GLU A 350 23.73 6.80 8.40
N ALA A 351 24.55 6.24 7.51
CA ALA A 351 24.33 6.32 6.06
C ALA A 351 23.03 5.62 5.64
N VAL A 352 22.70 4.51 6.30
CA VAL A 352 21.52 3.69 6.03
C VAL A 352 20.24 4.39 6.52
N LEU A 353 20.28 4.99 7.71
CA LEU A 353 19.18 5.81 8.20
C LEU A 353 18.95 7.05 7.33
N PHE A 354 20.03 7.68 6.86
CA PHE A 354 19.95 8.81 5.94
C PHE A 354 19.30 8.42 4.62
N ARG A 355 19.74 7.30 4.01
CA ARG A 355 19.16 6.76 2.78
C ARG A 355 17.65 6.55 2.90
N ASN A 356 17.22 5.86 3.96
CA ASN A 356 15.79 5.56 4.16
C ASN A 356 14.98 6.85 4.41
N THR A 357 15.54 7.79 5.18
CA THR A 357 14.92 9.10 5.43
C THR A 357 14.78 9.90 4.14
N LYS A 358 15.81 9.90 3.29
CA LYS A 358 15.80 10.58 2.00
C LYS A 358 14.71 10.03 1.08
N ILE A 359 14.61 8.70 0.95
CA ILE A 359 13.58 8.07 0.10
C ILE A 359 12.18 8.52 0.53
N ILE A 360 11.88 8.53 1.83
CA ILE A 360 10.58 8.95 2.34
C ILE A 360 10.34 10.43 2.08
N VAL A 361 11.28 11.30 2.45
CA VAL A 361 11.09 12.75 2.33
C VAL A 361 10.90 13.17 0.87
N ASP A 362 11.68 12.60 -0.06
CA ASP A 362 11.58 12.91 -1.50
C ASP A 362 10.23 12.46 -2.11
N ASN A 363 9.59 11.44 -1.52
CA ASN A 363 8.37 10.82 -2.06
C ASN A 363 7.13 11.05 -1.18
N TYR A 364 7.23 11.83 -0.10
CA TYR A 364 6.20 11.95 0.93
C TYR A 364 4.85 12.42 0.37
N GLN A 365 4.87 13.34 -0.61
CA GLN A 365 3.67 13.86 -1.25
C GLN A 365 2.84 12.78 -1.99
N TYR A 366 3.49 11.70 -2.44
CA TYR A 366 2.85 10.61 -3.20
C TYR A 366 2.51 9.40 -2.33
N TYR A 367 3.28 9.15 -1.26
CA TYR A 367 3.15 7.96 -0.40
C TYR A 367 3.01 8.35 1.08
N LYS A 368 1.97 9.11 1.41
CA LYS A 368 1.76 9.69 2.76
C LYS A 368 1.62 8.61 3.84
N GLU A 369 0.93 7.51 3.54
CA GLU A 369 0.70 6.40 4.46
C GLU A 369 2.01 5.69 4.81
N VAL A 370 2.87 5.46 3.82
CA VAL A 370 4.20 4.87 4.02
C VAL A 370 5.09 5.84 4.79
N GLY A 371 5.04 7.12 4.45
CA GLY A 371 5.71 8.18 5.18
C GLY A 371 5.31 8.22 6.65
N ALA A 372 4.02 8.10 6.96
CA ALA A 372 3.51 8.07 8.34
C ALA A 372 4.05 6.87 9.14
N ILE A 373 4.17 5.69 8.52
CA ILE A 373 4.79 4.51 9.15
C ILE A 373 6.24 4.82 9.50
N TYR A 374 7.01 5.39 8.58
CA TYR A 374 8.42 5.69 8.81
C TYR A 374 8.63 6.82 9.84
N LEU A 375 7.83 7.88 9.79
CA LEU A 375 7.91 8.97 10.78
C LEU A 375 7.53 8.49 12.19
N LYS A 376 6.54 7.59 12.31
CA LYS A 376 6.21 6.94 13.60
C LYS A 376 7.40 6.13 14.13
N PHE A 377 8.13 5.46 13.23
CA PHE A 377 9.35 4.73 13.58
C PHE A 377 10.40 5.70 14.13
N LEU A 378 10.70 6.79 13.43
CA LEU A 378 11.67 7.78 13.88
C LEU A 378 11.26 8.40 15.23
N SER A 379 9.98 8.73 15.42
CA SER A 379 9.46 9.21 16.71
C SER A 379 9.72 8.22 17.84
N LYS A 380 9.48 6.92 17.62
CA LYS A 380 9.76 5.87 18.61
C LYS A 380 11.26 5.68 18.83
N LEU A 381 12.06 5.70 17.77
CA LEU A 381 13.51 5.58 17.82
C LEU A 381 14.13 6.68 18.69
N VAL A 382 13.79 7.95 18.42
CA VAL A 382 14.31 9.10 19.17
C VAL A 382 13.84 9.06 20.62
N LYS A 383 12.55 8.82 20.89
CA LYS A 383 12.01 8.73 22.27
C LYS A 383 12.73 7.67 23.11
N ASN A 384 12.96 6.48 22.55
CA ASN A 384 13.63 5.38 23.26
C ASN A 384 15.16 5.62 23.37
N GLY A 385 15.79 6.20 22.36
CA GLY A 385 17.20 6.56 22.38
C GLY A 385 17.54 7.64 23.42
N MET A 386 16.71 8.69 23.52
CA MET A 386 16.84 9.77 24.50
C MET A 386 16.83 9.25 25.94
N SER A 387 15.95 8.30 26.24
CA SER A 387 15.79 7.75 27.59
C SER A 387 17.05 7.02 28.09
N ASN A 388 17.94 6.63 27.17
CA ASN A 388 19.20 5.93 27.46
C ASN A 388 20.46 6.77 27.26
N GLY A 389 20.33 8.08 27.00
CA GLY A 389 21.48 8.96 26.77
C GLY A 389 22.28 8.60 25.51
N VAL A 390 21.66 7.98 24.51
CA VAL A 390 22.30 7.69 23.23
C VAL A 390 22.54 9.01 22.47
N GLU A 391 23.74 9.16 21.93
CA GLU A 391 24.12 10.37 21.20
C GLU A 391 23.45 10.40 19.81
N ILE A 392 22.31 11.08 19.71
CA ILE A 392 21.61 11.23 18.43
C ILE A 392 22.30 12.21 17.47
N ALA A 393 23.26 13.00 17.95
CA ALA A 393 23.91 14.06 17.21
C ALA A 393 24.67 13.54 15.98
N SER A 394 25.18 12.30 16.05
CA SER A 394 25.87 11.62 14.95
C SER A 394 24.98 11.36 13.72
N PHE A 395 23.66 11.53 13.82
CA PHE A 395 22.73 11.31 12.71
C PHE A 395 22.25 12.62 12.06
N ASN A 396 23.02 13.70 12.22
CA ASN A 396 22.62 15.05 11.80
C ASN A 396 22.20 15.13 10.33
N SER A 397 22.85 14.40 9.42
CA SER A 397 22.43 14.39 8.01
C SER A 397 20.99 13.91 7.85
N SER A 398 20.57 12.86 8.55
CA SER A 398 19.18 12.36 8.53
C SER A 398 18.22 13.40 9.10
N TRP A 399 18.58 14.01 10.22
CA TRP A 399 17.76 15.02 10.89
C TRP A 399 17.58 16.28 10.07
N SER A 400 18.67 16.76 9.46
CA SER A 400 18.65 17.91 8.57
C SER A 400 17.80 17.67 7.33
N TYR A 401 17.73 16.42 6.84
CA TYR A 401 16.96 16.10 5.63
C TYR A 401 15.44 16.17 5.87
N LEU A 402 14.99 15.91 7.10
CA LEU A 402 13.59 16.08 7.49
C LEU A 402 13.12 17.53 7.33
N ASN A 403 14.03 18.51 7.28
CA ASN A 403 13.70 19.92 7.06
C ASN A 403 13.17 20.22 5.66
N ASN A 404 13.28 19.27 4.72
CA ASN A 404 12.67 19.39 3.39
C ASN A 404 11.17 19.01 3.40
N LEU A 405 10.63 18.54 4.52
CA LEU A 405 9.18 18.37 4.68
C LEU A 405 8.52 19.74 4.87
N GLU A 406 7.53 20.05 4.04
CA GLU A 406 6.77 21.31 4.12
C GLU A 406 5.77 21.33 5.29
N GLU A 407 5.43 20.17 5.84
CA GLU A 407 4.45 20.01 6.91
C GLU A 407 5.12 19.84 8.28
N TYR A 408 4.40 20.19 9.34
CA TYR A 408 4.84 19.97 10.72
C TYR A 408 5.17 18.49 10.95
N CYS A 409 6.34 18.22 11.52
CA CYS A 409 6.79 16.88 11.86
C CYS A 409 7.12 16.76 13.36
N GLU A 410 6.38 15.92 14.09
CA GLU A 410 6.65 15.63 15.52
C GLU A 410 8.10 15.17 15.74
N VAL A 411 8.65 14.41 14.78
CA VAL A 411 10.03 13.90 14.83
C VAL A 411 11.03 15.05 14.95
N GLN A 412 10.86 16.14 14.20
CA GLN A 412 11.74 17.31 14.29
C GLN A 412 11.71 17.94 15.69
N MET A 413 10.55 17.96 16.34
CA MET A 413 10.41 18.47 17.71
C MET A 413 11.13 17.57 18.70
N LEU A 414 11.02 16.24 18.57
CA LEU A 414 11.71 15.27 19.41
C LEU A 414 13.23 15.34 19.24
N ILE A 415 13.71 15.48 18.00
CA ILE A 415 15.13 15.69 17.71
C ILE A 415 15.60 16.98 18.37
N LEU A 416 14.87 18.10 18.22
CA LEU A 416 15.24 19.37 18.84
C LEU A 416 15.30 19.25 20.38
N GLN A 417 14.34 18.57 21.02
CA GLN A 417 14.37 18.31 22.46
C GLN A 417 15.64 17.55 22.87
N SER A 418 16.03 16.55 22.08
CA SER A 418 17.23 15.76 22.33
C SER A 418 18.52 16.54 22.07
N LEU A 419 18.58 17.38 21.04
CA LEU A 419 19.75 18.24 20.79
C LEU A 419 19.91 19.30 21.88
N CYS A 420 18.82 19.85 22.41
CA CYS A 420 18.85 20.81 23.52
C CYS A 420 19.42 20.22 24.81
N THR A 421 19.24 18.90 25.02
CA THR A 421 19.76 18.20 26.20
C THR A 421 21.19 17.65 25.98
N SER A 422 21.66 17.62 24.74
CA SER A 422 23.02 17.21 24.39
C SER A 422 24.08 18.26 24.73
N GLN A 423 25.29 17.79 25.02
CA GLN A 423 26.48 18.64 25.21
C GLN A 423 27.21 18.94 23.89
N VAL A 424 26.86 18.26 22.80
CA VAL A 424 27.51 18.41 21.49
C VAL A 424 27.15 19.76 20.88
N ASN A 425 28.14 20.49 20.39
CA ASN A 425 27.98 21.84 19.87
C ASN A 425 28.94 22.09 18.69
N ASN A 426 28.57 21.61 17.49
CA ASN A 426 29.27 21.89 16.23
C ASN A 426 28.36 22.72 15.30
N ASP A 427 28.92 23.29 14.22
CA ASP A 427 28.22 24.23 13.34
C ASP A 427 27.01 23.60 12.64
N GLU A 428 27.14 22.36 12.18
CA GLU A 428 26.08 21.65 11.47
C GLU A 428 24.87 21.33 12.37
N ILE A 429 25.11 20.97 13.63
CA ILE A 429 24.04 20.76 14.62
C ILE A 429 23.37 22.09 14.94
N ARG A 430 24.13 23.19 15.01
CA ARG A 430 23.56 24.52 15.24
C ARG A 430 22.64 24.93 14.09
N ASP A 431 22.99 24.62 12.84
CA ASP A 431 22.13 24.84 11.67
C ASP A 431 20.82 24.04 11.76
N THR A 432 20.90 22.75 12.06
CA THR A 432 19.72 21.90 12.27
C THR A 432 18.83 22.45 13.39
N MET A 433 19.42 22.83 14.52
CA MET A 433 18.69 23.43 15.64
C MET A 433 18.03 24.76 15.27
N ARG A 434 18.72 25.66 14.55
CA ARG A 434 18.14 26.93 14.07
C ARG A 434 16.93 26.70 13.20
N HIS A 435 17.02 25.79 12.23
CA HIS A 435 15.89 25.45 11.37
C HIS A 435 14.73 24.86 12.18
N SER A 436 14.98 23.89 13.05
CA SER A 436 13.93 23.30 13.89
C SER A 436 13.29 24.32 14.84
N ILE A 437 14.04 25.30 15.34
CA ILE A 437 13.48 26.41 16.15
C ILE A 437 12.57 27.30 15.30
N LYS A 438 12.93 27.59 14.05
CA LYS A 438 12.06 28.33 13.12
C LYS A 438 10.73 27.58 12.92
N VAL A 439 10.79 26.26 12.66
CA VAL A 439 9.59 25.41 12.52
C VAL A 439 8.80 25.33 13.82
N LEU A 440 9.48 25.25 14.96
CA LEU A 440 8.86 25.24 16.29
C LEU A 440 8.00 26.49 16.52
N LEU A 441 8.55 27.66 16.21
CA LEU A 441 7.95 28.97 16.48
C LEU A 441 6.94 29.41 15.41
N ASP A 442 6.93 28.77 14.25
CA ASP A 442 5.91 28.99 13.23
C ASP A 442 4.57 28.34 13.64
N LEU A 443 3.52 29.16 13.74
CA LEU A 443 2.14 28.71 13.94
C LEU A 443 1.32 29.19 12.75
N LYS A 444 0.68 28.24 12.05
CA LYS A 444 -0.23 28.56 10.94
C LYS A 444 -1.42 29.36 11.49
N GLN A 445 -1.81 30.41 10.77
CA GLN A 445 -2.76 31.43 11.26
C GLN A 445 -4.20 30.92 11.51
N THR A 446 -4.53 29.68 11.12
CA THR A 446 -5.87 29.09 11.25
C THR A 446 -5.81 27.61 11.62
N GLY A 447 -6.53 27.19 12.66
CA GLY A 447 -6.87 25.78 12.92
C GLY A 447 -5.73 24.87 13.42
N VAL A 448 -4.95 25.31 14.42
CA VAL A 448 -3.85 24.50 15.00
C VAL A 448 -4.42 23.38 15.89
N ASP A 449 -3.98 22.15 15.66
CA ASP A 449 -4.33 20.99 16.50
C ASP A 449 -3.78 21.15 17.93
N ALA A 450 -4.57 20.77 18.93
CA ALA A 450 -4.18 20.93 20.34
C ALA A 450 -2.93 20.09 20.70
N ASN A 451 -2.75 18.92 20.09
CA ASN A 451 -1.57 18.08 20.36
C ASN A 451 -0.32 18.65 19.71
N GLU A 452 -0.44 19.23 18.50
CA GLU A 452 0.65 19.99 17.87
C GLU A 452 1.10 21.14 18.78
N LEU A 453 0.14 21.95 19.26
CA LEU A 453 0.46 23.10 20.11
C LEU A 453 1.07 22.67 21.45
N LEU A 454 0.56 21.60 22.08
CA LEU A 454 1.15 21.04 23.30
C LEU A 454 2.58 20.54 23.06
N THR A 455 2.85 19.93 21.90
CA THR A 455 4.20 19.46 21.55
C THR A 455 5.17 20.63 21.34
N LYS A 456 4.72 21.69 20.66
CA LYS A 456 5.50 22.92 20.50
C LYS A 456 5.78 23.58 21.85
N LEU A 457 4.77 23.76 22.70
CA LEU A 457 4.93 24.33 24.05
C LEU A 457 5.91 23.52 24.91
N LYS A 458 5.80 22.19 24.92
CA LYS A 458 6.74 21.31 25.62
C LYS A 458 8.17 21.49 25.10
N THR A 459 8.33 21.58 23.78
CA THR A 459 9.64 21.76 23.15
C THR A 459 10.26 23.12 23.50
N ILE A 460 9.46 24.20 23.52
CA ILE A 460 9.90 25.53 23.98
C ILE A 460 10.34 25.47 25.45
N ALA A 461 9.59 24.78 26.33
CA ALA A 461 10.01 24.62 27.73
C ALA A 461 11.37 23.94 27.84
N ILE A 462 11.60 22.85 27.10
CA ILE A 462 12.87 22.11 27.09
C ILE A 462 14.02 22.98 26.54
N LEU A 463 13.78 23.72 25.46
CA LEU A 463 14.73 24.67 24.87
C LEU A 463 15.14 25.73 25.91
N LEU A 464 14.16 26.35 26.57
CA LEU A 464 14.41 27.40 27.57
C LEU A 464 15.11 26.86 28.83
N GLU A 465 14.81 25.63 29.25
CA GLU A 465 15.43 25.07 30.45
C GLU A 465 16.89 24.66 30.20
N ASN A 466 17.17 24.03 29.06
CA ASN A 466 18.46 23.38 28.80
C ASN A 466 19.41 24.16 27.89
N ALA A 467 18.87 25.06 27.04
CA ALA A 467 19.64 25.76 26.02
C ALA A 467 19.47 27.28 26.05
N SER A 468 18.77 27.86 27.04
CA SER A 468 18.57 29.33 27.13
C SER A 468 19.87 30.13 27.10
N THR A 469 20.93 29.64 27.75
CA THR A 469 22.25 30.26 27.73
C THR A 469 23.01 30.03 26.40
N LYS A 470 22.60 29.03 25.62
CA LYS A 470 23.15 28.71 24.29
C LYS A 470 22.40 29.42 23.15
N LEU A 471 21.23 30.02 23.40
CA LEU A 471 20.45 30.72 22.36
C LEU A 471 21.26 31.83 21.68
N ALA A 472 22.09 32.55 22.42
CA ALA A 472 22.99 33.57 21.87
C ALA A 472 24.12 32.97 20.98
N LEU A 473 24.46 31.69 21.17
CA LEU A 473 25.41 30.96 20.32
C LEU A 473 24.75 30.36 19.07
N LEU A 474 23.44 30.12 19.15
CA LEU A 474 22.63 29.62 18.04
C LEU A 474 22.27 30.76 17.07
N PHE A 475 22.01 31.96 17.58
CA PHE A 475 21.67 33.14 16.78
C PHE A 475 22.63 34.29 17.11
N PRO A 476 23.77 34.40 16.41
CA PRO A 476 24.70 35.50 16.61
C PRO A 476 24.12 36.83 16.11
N ASP A 477 24.40 37.92 16.84
CA ASP A 477 24.07 39.30 16.45
C ASP A 477 22.59 39.53 16.05
N SER A 478 22.33 40.22 14.92
CA SER A 478 21.00 40.62 14.44
C SER A 478 20.04 39.46 14.16
N ASP A 479 20.55 38.23 14.06
CA ASP A 479 19.71 37.05 13.85
C ASP A 479 18.92 36.68 15.11
N TYR A 480 19.41 37.03 16.31
CA TYR A 480 18.67 36.75 17.55
C TYR A 480 17.33 37.48 17.60
N GLN A 481 17.27 38.71 17.09
CA GLN A 481 16.03 39.45 16.97
C GLN A 481 15.09 38.81 15.94
N THR A 482 15.54 38.77 14.69
CA THR A 482 14.68 38.44 13.54
C THR A 482 14.32 36.96 13.45
N GLN A 483 15.18 36.06 13.93
CA GLN A 483 14.99 34.61 13.82
C GLN A 483 14.54 33.94 15.13
N PHE A 484 14.59 34.64 16.27
CA PHE A 484 14.15 34.10 17.56
C PHE A 484 13.17 35.00 18.32
N LEU A 485 13.54 36.24 18.67
CA LEU A 485 12.69 37.13 19.48
C LEU A 485 11.37 37.50 18.78
N ASP A 486 11.41 37.92 17.52
CA ASP A 486 10.19 38.27 16.79
C ASP A 486 9.29 37.03 16.58
N PRO A 487 9.82 35.87 16.12
CA PRO A 487 9.02 34.65 15.99
C PRO A 487 8.42 34.15 17.31
N ILE A 488 9.16 34.15 18.43
CA ILE A 488 8.60 33.69 19.72
C ILE A 488 7.54 34.67 20.24
N THR A 489 7.68 35.97 19.97
CA THR A 489 6.66 36.98 20.28
C THR A 489 5.39 36.73 19.47
N GLN A 490 5.53 36.47 18.17
CA GLN A 490 4.40 36.13 17.31
C GLN A 490 3.73 34.82 17.76
N PHE A 491 4.52 33.79 18.09
CA PHE A 491 4.02 32.53 18.63
C PHE A 491 3.11 32.77 19.84
N PHE A 492 3.59 33.48 20.87
CA PHE A 492 2.77 33.74 22.07
C PHE A 492 1.59 34.68 21.81
N THR A 493 1.69 35.57 20.81
CA THR A 493 0.56 36.40 20.38
C THR A 493 -0.55 35.52 19.80
N GLN A 494 -0.18 34.56 18.96
CA GLN A 494 -1.12 33.60 18.40
C GLN A 494 -1.70 32.66 19.47
N VAL A 495 -0.87 32.16 20.40
CA VAL A 495 -1.36 31.36 21.54
C VAL A 495 -2.36 32.14 22.37
N SER A 496 -2.08 33.40 22.69
CA SER A 496 -3.01 34.27 23.43
C SER A 496 -4.34 34.40 22.68
N ARG A 497 -4.32 34.55 21.35
CA ARG A 497 -5.53 34.61 20.53
C ARG A 497 -6.30 33.29 20.55
N ILE A 498 -5.62 32.15 20.38
CA ILE A 498 -6.23 30.81 20.45
C ILE A 498 -6.97 30.63 21.77
N LEU A 499 -6.32 30.97 22.90
CA LEU A 499 -6.92 30.86 24.23
C LEU A 499 -8.17 31.73 24.39
N LEU A 500 -8.19 32.94 23.82
CA LEU A 500 -9.35 33.84 23.86
C LEU A 500 -10.50 33.36 22.96
N GLU A 501 -10.20 32.75 21.81
CA GLU A 501 -11.20 32.26 20.83
C GLU A 501 -11.84 30.93 21.25
N SER A 502 -11.15 30.11 22.06
CA SER A 502 -11.60 28.77 22.49
C SER A 502 -12.82 28.72 23.43
N ALA A 503 -13.41 29.85 23.82
CA ALA A 503 -14.45 29.95 24.85
C ALA A 503 -15.85 29.39 24.49
N SER A 504 -16.03 28.69 23.35
CA SER A 504 -17.36 28.40 22.77
C SER A 504 -17.62 26.94 22.35
N THR A 505 -16.74 25.99 22.66
CA THR A 505 -16.93 24.56 22.30
C THR A 505 -17.74 23.77 23.35
N SER A 506 -18.72 23.01 22.89
CA SER A 506 -19.56 22.12 23.72
C SER A 506 -19.05 20.68 23.83
N ASP A 507 -17.96 20.30 23.12
CA ASP A 507 -17.39 18.95 23.19
C ASP A 507 -16.48 18.79 24.44
N PRO A 508 -16.78 17.86 25.38
CA PRO A 508 -15.97 17.62 26.57
C PRO A 508 -14.50 17.24 26.29
N ARG A 509 -14.22 16.53 25.18
CA ARG A 509 -12.83 16.16 24.82
C ARG A 509 -12.05 17.38 24.36
N ALA A 510 -12.68 18.23 23.56
CA ALA A 510 -12.09 19.49 23.13
C ALA A 510 -11.83 20.43 24.32
N GLN A 511 -12.74 20.48 25.30
CA GLN A 511 -12.56 21.27 26.53
C GLN A 511 -11.35 20.80 27.35
N LEU A 512 -11.17 19.48 27.54
CA LEU A 512 -10.01 18.93 28.24
C LEU A 512 -8.70 19.25 27.52
N ALA A 513 -8.66 19.12 26.20
CA ALA A 513 -7.48 19.46 25.40
C ALA A 513 -7.15 20.96 25.50
N GLN A 514 -8.17 21.83 25.46
CA GLN A 514 -8.00 23.28 25.62
C GLN A 514 -7.53 23.67 27.02
N ALA A 515 -8.05 23.04 28.07
CA ALA A 515 -7.58 23.26 29.43
C ALA A 515 -6.09 22.85 29.58
N ALA A 516 -5.69 21.73 28.97
CA ALA A 516 -4.29 21.33 28.92
C ALA A 516 -3.42 22.36 28.18
N VAL A 517 -3.87 22.85 27.03
CA VAL A 517 -3.19 23.91 26.27
C VAL A 517 -3.05 25.18 27.11
N ALA A 518 -4.11 25.63 27.79
CA ALA A 518 -4.09 26.83 28.62
C ALA A 518 -3.07 26.71 29.77
N ASN A 519 -3.10 25.60 30.50
CA ASN A 519 -2.17 25.36 31.61
C ASN A 519 -0.71 25.29 31.14
N ASN A 520 -0.43 24.56 30.07
CA ASN A 520 0.92 24.49 29.51
C ASN A 520 1.38 25.83 28.96
N SER A 521 0.51 26.58 28.27
CA SER A 521 0.83 27.91 27.74
C SER A 521 1.23 28.88 28.85
N LYS A 522 0.49 28.90 29.97
CA LYS A 522 0.83 29.69 31.16
C LYS A 522 2.17 29.30 31.76
N PHE A 523 2.42 27.99 31.90
CA PHE A 523 3.69 27.50 32.42
C PHE A 523 4.88 27.96 31.55
N VAL A 524 4.78 27.81 30.23
CA VAL A 524 5.85 28.20 29.31
C VAL A 524 6.01 29.74 29.27
N ALA A 525 4.91 30.50 29.29
CA ALA A 525 4.96 31.96 29.36
C ALA A 525 5.67 32.46 30.62
N ALA A 526 5.41 31.83 31.78
CA ALA A 526 6.14 32.13 33.01
C ALA A 526 7.64 31.79 32.89
N MET A 527 7.99 30.69 32.21
CA MET A 527 9.39 30.34 31.94
C MET A 527 10.09 31.36 31.04
N VAL A 528 9.42 31.88 30.01
CA VAL A 528 9.95 32.94 29.14
C VAL A 528 10.30 34.18 29.96
N LEU A 529 9.37 34.66 30.79
CA LEU A 529 9.61 35.81 31.68
C LEU A 529 10.80 35.60 32.62
N ARG A 530 11.03 34.36 33.06
CA ARG A 530 12.12 34.00 33.97
C ARG A 530 13.47 33.85 33.29
N LYS A 531 13.51 33.22 32.11
CA LYS A 531 14.76 32.77 31.45
C LYS A 531 15.25 33.77 30.38
N ILE A 532 14.38 34.55 29.76
CA ILE A 532 14.73 35.58 28.79
C ILE A 532 14.70 36.94 29.50
N THR A 533 15.85 37.37 30.04
CA THR A 533 15.95 38.58 30.88
C THR A 533 16.47 39.79 30.11
N SER A 534 15.90 40.96 30.40
CA SER A 534 16.13 42.23 29.68
C SER A 534 17.38 43.00 30.13
N ASN A 535 18.03 42.58 31.22
CA ASN A 535 18.85 43.52 32.01
C ASN A 535 20.20 43.92 31.40
N GLN A 536 20.65 43.34 30.27
CA GLN A 536 21.88 43.75 29.57
C GLN A 536 21.85 43.53 28.03
N SER A 537 20.67 43.38 27.42
CA SER A 537 20.54 43.06 25.99
C SER A 537 20.37 44.31 25.10
N PRO A 538 20.98 44.38 23.90
CA PRO A 538 20.69 45.43 22.92
C PRO A 538 19.23 45.40 22.41
N TYR A 539 18.50 44.31 22.64
CA TYR A 539 17.11 44.08 22.19
C TYR A 539 16.07 44.32 23.29
N ARG A 540 16.26 45.37 24.10
CA ARG A 540 15.42 45.61 25.28
C ARG A 540 13.94 45.83 24.93
N ALA A 541 13.66 46.57 23.86
CA ALA A 541 12.30 46.91 23.46
C ALA A 541 11.52 45.67 23.02
N GLU A 542 12.15 44.82 22.20
CA GLU A 542 11.59 43.56 21.71
C GLU A 542 11.32 42.58 22.85
N MET A 543 12.25 42.51 23.83
CA MET A 543 12.05 41.71 25.04
C MET A 543 10.89 42.23 25.92
N GLU A 544 10.72 43.55 26.02
CA GLU A 544 9.59 44.15 26.74
C GLU A 544 8.25 43.81 26.05
N THR A 545 8.20 43.83 24.72
CA THR A 545 7.03 43.38 23.94
C THR A 545 6.73 41.89 24.18
N LEU A 546 7.74 41.01 24.09
CA LEU A 546 7.57 39.59 24.39
C LEU A 546 7.02 39.38 25.82
N HIS A 547 7.57 40.10 26.80
CA HIS A 547 7.12 40.02 28.19
C HIS A 547 5.67 40.46 28.36
N GLU A 548 5.24 41.51 27.67
CA GLU A 548 3.84 41.95 27.67
C GLU A 548 2.90 40.87 27.14
N VAL A 549 3.23 40.27 25.98
CA VAL A 549 2.45 39.18 25.39
C VAL A 549 2.39 37.97 26.34
N CYS A 550 3.51 37.57 26.96
CA CYS A 550 3.52 36.49 27.94
C CYS A 550 2.67 36.80 29.19
N ARG A 551 2.64 38.05 29.67
CA ARG A 551 1.76 38.45 30.77
C ARG A 551 0.29 38.34 30.39
N ASN A 552 -0.08 38.63 29.14
CA ASN A 552 -1.44 38.46 28.64
C ASN A 552 -1.86 36.98 28.61
N VAL A 553 -0.95 36.08 28.22
CA VAL A 553 -1.20 34.62 28.29
C VAL A 553 -1.41 34.17 29.76
N LEU A 554 -0.63 34.71 30.70
CA LEU A 554 -0.78 34.41 32.13
C LEU A 554 -2.11 34.90 32.72
N SER A 555 -2.58 36.07 32.28
CA SER A 555 -3.82 36.70 32.77
C SER A 555 -5.09 36.16 32.11
N THR A 556 -4.97 35.34 31.06
CA THR A 556 -6.12 34.72 30.40
C THR A 556 -6.83 33.77 31.38
N PRO A 557 -8.13 33.94 31.68
CA PRO A 557 -8.81 33.16 32.70
C PRO A 557 -8.84 31.65 32.35
N PRO A 558 -8.73 30.74 33.34
CA PRO A 558 -8.96 29.33 33.09
C PRO A 558 -10.43 29.14 32.71
N HIS A 559 -10.69 28.71 31.48
CA HIS A 559 -12.03 28.35 31.05
C HIS A 559 -12.44 27.06 31.77
N HIS A 560 -13.52 27.13 32.56
CA HIS A 560 -14.15 26.01 33.26
C HIS A 560 -15.10 25.26 32.35
#